data_AF-A0AAW5EMK3-F1
#
_entry.id   AF-A0AAW5EMK3-F1
#
_cell.length_a   1.000
_cell.length_b   1.000
_cell.length_c   1.000
_cell.angle_alpha   90.00
_cell.angle_beta   90.00
_cell.angle_gamma   90.00
#
_symmetry.space_group_name_H-M   'P 1'
#
loop_
_entity.id
_entity.type
_entity.pdbx_description
1 polymer ?
#
loop_
_entity_poly.entity_id
_entity_poly.type
_entity_poly.pdbx_seq_one_letter_code
_entity_poly.pdbx_strand_id
1 'polypeptide(L)'
;MALKNYTTSTSVEKTLSEIQGKLAYVGAKRIMTEYDDTGNVVALSFQLELNGQQLAFSLPTDWRPVAQVLERQRAVPKSRLEEQARRTAWRITKDWVDAQVAIIETKMVTTTQVFLPYTVTSSGKSLYHRFLEDEHLMIGSGNVN
;
A
#
# COMPACT_ATOMS: atom_id res chain seq x y z
N MET A 1 6.00 -4.02 22.03
CA MET A 1 6.98 -3.62 21.00
C MET A 1 6.47 -2.36 20.32
N ALA A 2 7.35 -1.39 20.05
CA ALA A 2 6.94 -0.13 19.40
C ALA A 2 6.56 -0.36 17.93
N LEU A 3 5.63 0.45 17.40
CA LEU A 3 5.23 0.36 16.00
C LEU A 3 6.41 0.66 15.07
N LYS A 4 6.59 -0.12 14.00
CA LYS A 4 7.66 0.12 13.04
C LYS A 4 7.58 1.54 12.46
N ASN A 5 8.72 2.21 12.31
CA ASN A 5 8.85 3.55 11.72
C ASN A 5 8.17 4.70 12.48
N TYR A 6 7.67 4.50 13.70
CA TYR A 6 6.94 5.54 14.45
C TYR A 6 7.76 6.79 14.79
N THR A 7 9.09 6.72 14.74
CA THR A 7 10.01 7.85 14.98
C THR A 7 10.51 8.51 13.70
N THR A 8 10.00 8.12 12.53
CA THR A 8 10.44 8.70 11.25
C THR A 8 10.23 10.21 11.23
N SER A 9 11.25 10.93 10.78
CA SER A 9 11.18 12.37 10.45
C SER A 9 11.04 12.61 8.94
N THR A 10 10.98 11.54 8.14
CA THR A 10 10.83 11.63 6.69
C THR A 10 9.43 12.12 6.34
N SER A 11 9.34 13.11 5.46
CA SER A 11 8.05 13.64 5.00
C SER A 11 7.28 12.60 4.18
N VAL A 12 5.97 12.80 4.08
CA VAL A 12 5.10 11.93 3.27
C VAL A 12 5.51 12.01 1.81
N GLU A 13 5.75 13.21 1.29
CA GLU A 13 6.11 13.50 -0.10
C GLU A 13 7.41 12.79 -0.49
N LYS A 14 8.44 12.89 0.37
CA LYS A 14 9.71 12.19 0.13
C LYS A 14 9.50 10.67 0.09
N THR A 15 8.68 10.14 0.99
CA THR A 15 8.37 8.71 1.01
C THR A 15 7.59 8.28 -0.24
N LEU A 16 6.67 9.11 -0.72
CA LEU A 16 5.94 8.85 -1.96
C LEU A 16 6.86 8.84 -3.18
N SER A 17 7.81 9.77 -3.29
CA SER A 17 8.79 9.76 -4.38
C SER A 17 9.63 8.47 -4.38
N GLU A 18 10.02 7.97 -3.20
CA GLU A 18 10.73 6.70 -3.06
C GLU A 18 9.86 5.51 -3.51
N ILE A 19 8.58 5.49 -3.14
CA ILE A 19 7.61 4.48 -3.58
C ILE A 19 7.43 4.54 -5.10
N GLN A 20 7.24 5.73 -5.65
CA GLN A 20 7.04 5.94 -7.09
C GLN A 20 8.22 5.42 -7.91
N GLY A 21 9.45 5.71 -7.48
CA GLY A 21 10.66 5.21 -8.15
C GLY A 21 10.72 3.68 -8.17
N LYS A 22 10.30 3.02 -7.09
CA LYS A 22 10.26 1.56 -6.98
C LYS A 22 9.17 0.93 -7.84
N LEU A 23 7.98 1.53 -7.86
CA LEU A 23 6.89 1.09 -8.71
C LEU A 23 7.26 1.23 -10.19
N ALA A 24 7.86 2.36 -10.58
CA ALA A 24 8.36 2.58 -11.93
C ALA A 24 9.43 1.54 -12.30
N TYR A 25 10.34 1.23 -11.38
CA TYR A 25 11.37 0.20 -11.57
C TYR A 25 10.79 -1.19 -11.87
N VAL A 26 9.71 -1.59 -11.17
CA VAL A 26 9.04 -2.89 -11.40
C VAL A 26 7.99 -2.89 -12.52
N GLY A 27 7.98 -1.84 -13.35
CA GLY A 27 7.20 -1.80 -14.59
C GLY A 27 5.91 -0.99 -14.56
N ALA A 28 5.67 -0.18 -13.51
CA ALA A 28 4.53 0.75 -13.51
C ALA A 28 4.62 1.76 -14.66
N LYS A 29 3.54 1.86 -15.44
CA LYS A 29 3.44 2.77 -16.59
C LYS A 29 2.76 4.08 -16.24
N ARG A 30 1.90 4.08 -15.22
CA ARG A 30 1.24 5.28 -14.69
C ARG A 30 1.18 5.18 -13.18
N ILE A 31 1.34 6.32 -12.51
CA ILE A 31 1.18 6.45 -11.07
C ILE A 31 0.33 7.68 -10.81
N MET A 32 -0.66 7.54 -9.95
CA MET A 32 -1.62 8.56 -9.56
C MET A 32 -1.57 8.74 -8.05
N THR A 33 -1.52 9.99 -7.61
CA THR A 33 -1.57 10.36 -6.19
C THR A 33 -2.82 11.19 -5.97
N GLU A 34 -3.62 10.81 -4.98
CA GLU A 34 -4.86 11.50 -4.62
C GLU A 34 -4.65 12.29 -3.33
N TYR A 35 -5.18 13.50 -3.31
CA TYR A 35 -5.09 14.43 -2.19
C TYR A 35 -6.49 14.76 -1.70
N ASP A 36 -6.65 14.95 -0.38
CA ASP A 36 -7.88 15.52 0.19
C ASP A 36 -7.94 17.04 0.04
N ASP A 37 -9.07 17.65 0.43
CA ASP A 37 -9.29 19.10 0.37
C ASP A 37 -8.28 19.92 1.19
N THR A 38 -7.56 19.27 2.11
CA THR A 38 -6.52 19.91 2.93
C THR A 38 -5.11 19.74 2.36
N GLY A 39 -5.00 19.09 1.19
CA GLY A 39 -3.73 18.83 0.52
C GLY A 39 -2.94 17.65 1.08
N ASN A 40 -3.54 16.81 1.93
CA ASN A 40 -2.89 15.62 2.43
C ASN A 40 -3.09 14.45 1.47
N VAL A 41 -2.07 13.62 1.30
CA VAL A 41 -2.14 12.43 0.44
C VAL A 41 -3.03 11.37 1.09
N VAL A 42 -4.03 10.90 0.34
CA VAL A 42 -5.00 9.88 0.80
C VAL A 42 -4.87 8.55 0.07
N ALA A 43 -4.36 8.54 -1.17
CA ALA A 43 -4.14 7.31 -1.91
C ALA A 43 -2.98 7.44 -2.91
N LEU A 44 -2.34 6.30 -3.19
CA LEU A 44 -1.40 6.15 -4.29
C LEU A 44 -1.77 4.89 -5.08
N SER A 45 -2.00 5.07 -6.37
CA SER A 45 -2.44 4.02 -7.28
C SER A 45 -1.51 3.97 -8.49
N PHE A 46 -1.33 2.80 -9.09
CA PHE A 46 -0.48 2.63 -10.26
C PHE A 46 -1.08 1.65 -11.28
N GLN A 47 -0.62 1.73 -12.53
CA GLN A 47 -1.07 0.85 -13.61
C GLN A 47 0.08 0.01 -14.15
N LEU A 48 -0.19 -1.28 -14.36
CA LEU A 48 0.66 -2.20 -15.12
C LEU A 48 -0.04 -2.59 -16.41
N GLU A 49 0.74 -2.85 -17.44
CA GLU A 49 0.25 -3.47 -18.67
C GLU A 49 0.53 -4.97 -18.64
N LEU A 50 -0.50 -5.79 -18.80
CA LEU A 50 -0.41 -7.24 -18.88
C LEU A 50 -1.21 -7.72 -20.09
N ASN A 51 -0.54 -8.37 -21.06
CA ASN A 51 -1.17 -8.91 -22.27
C ASN A 51 -2.03 -7.87 -23.03
N GLY A 52 -1.58 -6.62 -23.09
CA GLY A 52 -2.30 -5.51 -23.72
C GLY A 52 -3.46 -4.94 -22.88
N GLN A 53 -3.73 -5.46 -21.69
CA GLN A 53 -4.71 -4.92 -20.75
C GLN A 53 -4.03 -4.06 -19.69
N GLN A 54 -4.64 -2.92 -19.37
CA GLN A 54 -4.19 -2.05 -18.28
C GLN A 54 -4.87 -2.48 -16.98
N LEU A 55 -4.05 -2.92 -16.02
CA LEU A 55 -4.51 -3.27 -14.68
C LEU A 55 -4.15 -2.13 -13.72
N ALA A 56 -5.15 -1.60 -13.01
CA ALA A 56 -4.95 -0.60 -11.98
C ALA A 56 -4.84 -1.25 -10.60
N PHE A 57 -3.95 -0.72 -9.76
CA PHE A 57 -3.67 -1.20 -8.41
C PHE A 57 -3.66 -0.01 -7.46
N SER A 58 -4.13 -0.20 -6.23
CA SER A 58 -4.11 0.83 -5.19
C SER A 58 -3.35 0.34 -3.95
N LEU A 59 -2.36 1.10 -3.48
CA LEU A 59 -1.57 0.67 -2.31
C LEU A 59 -2.44 0.66 -1.04
N PRO A 60 -2.33 -0.35 -0.18
CA PRO A 60 -3.13 -0.49 1.04
C PRO A 60 -2.63 0.41 2.17
N THR A 61 -2.69 1.72 1.98
CA THR A 61 -2.19 2.69 2.98
C THR A 61 -3.34 3.42 3.65
N ASP A 62 -3.50 3.20 4.95
CA ASP A 62 -4.40 3.99 5.80
C ASP A 62 -3.66 4.42 7.07
N TRP A 63 -3.69 5.71 7.35
CA TRP A 63 -3.06 6.29 8.53
C TRP A 63 -3.92 6.17 9.78
N ARG A 64 -5.25 5.96 9.65
CA ARG A 64 -6.16 5.95 10.80
C ARG A 64 -5.89 4.77 11.75
N PRO A 65 -5.71 3.52 11.29
CA PRO A 65 -5.32 2.42 12.18
C PRO A 65 -3.97 2.66 12.84
N VAL A 66 -3.03 3.29 12.12
CA VAL A 66 -1.72 3.68 12.66
C VAL A 66 -1.87 4.68 13.80
N ALA A 67 -2.69 5.72 13.63
CA ALA A 67 -2.97 6.70 14.69
C ALA A 67 -3.55 6.04 15.96
N GLN A 68 -4.48 5.10 15.80
CA GLN A 68 -5.04 4.36 16.95
C GLN A 68 -3.96 3.59 17.72
N VAL A 69 -3.01 2.96 17.01
CA VAL A 69 -1.90 2.24 17.64
C VAL A 69 -0.96 3.21 18.36
N LEU A 70 -0.59 4.33 17.72
CA LEU A 70 0.29 5.34 18.32
C LEU A 70 -0.32 5.99 19.57
N GLU A 71 -1.63 6.25 19.55
CA GLU A 71 -2.35 6.79 20.71
C GLU A 71 -2.38 5.79 21.87
N ARG A 72 -2.72 4.52 21.61
CA ARG A 72 -2.71 3.45 22.64
C ARG A 72 -1.33 3.27 23.27
N GLN A 73 -0.27 3.38 22.47
CA GLN A 73 1.11 3.30 22.94
C GLN A 73 1.60 4.57 23.62
N ARG A 74 0.82 5.67 23.57
CA ARG A 74 1.25 7.01 24.00
C ARG A 74 2.61 7.40 23.42
N ALA A 75 2.87 6.96 22.18
CA ALA A 75 4.18 7.06 21.54
C ALA A 75 4.49 8.50 21.12
N VAL A 76 3.46 9.31 20.88
CA VAL A 76 3.58 10.73 20.49
C VAL A 76 2.51 11.59 21.18
N PRO A 77 2.77 12.90 21.36
CA PRO A 77 1.75 13.85 21.83
C PRO A 77 0.55 13.90 20.87
N LYS A 78 -0.65 14.10 21.43
CA LYS A 78 -1.90 14.20 20.64
C LYS A 78 -1.84 15.26 19.54
N SER A 79 -1.15 16.37 19.78
CA SER A 79 -0.96 17.45 18.80
C SER A 79 -0.19 17.04 17.54
N ARG A 80 0.62 15.98 17.60
CA ARG A 80 1.42 15.48 16.47
C ARG A 80 0.95 14.10 15.98
N LEU A 81 -0.15 13.59 16.55
CA LEU A 81 -0.58 12.21 16.32
C LEU A 81 -0.93 11.97 14.86
N GLU A 82 -1.74 12.83 14.25
CA GLU A 82 -2.16 12.68 12.86
C GLU A 82 -0.97 12.79 11.89
N GLU A 83 -0.17 13.85 12.01
CA GLU A 83 1.01 14.06 11.17
C GLU A 83 1.98 12.87 11.27
N GLN A 84 2.25 12.41 12.49
CA GLN A 84 3.14 11.27 12.69
C GLN A 84 2.54 9.97 12.17
N ALA A 85 1.23 9.76 12.33
CA ALA A 85 0.54 8.58 11.82
C ALA A 85 0.61 8.51 10.29
N ARG A 86 0.40 9.65 9.59
CA ARG A 86 0.52 9.73 8.13
C ARG A 86 1.95 9.40 7.68
N ARG A 87 2.97 10.01 8.28
CA ARG A 87 4.38 9.69 7.98
C ARG A 87 4.69 8.21 8.21
N THR A 88 4.25 7.68 9.34
CA THR A 88 4.50 6.30 9.75
C THR A 88 3.82 5.32 8.79
N ALA A 89 2.56 5.55 8.43
CA ALA A 89 1.81 4.72 7.50
C ALA A 89 2.50 4.63 6.14
N TRP A 90 2.83 5.77 5.53
CA TRP A 90 3.54 5.79 4.25
C TRP A 90 4.92 5.14 4.33
N ARG A 91 5.63 5.27 5.46
CA ARG A 91 6.93 4.60 5.65
C ARG A 91 6.80 3.09 5.75
N ILE A 92 5.77 2.60 6.45
CA ILE A 92 5.44 1.17 6.50
C ILE A 92 5.12 0.66 5.09
N THR A 93 4.29 1.38 4.33
CA THR A 93 3.97 1.03 2.94
C THR A 93 5.22 0.98 2.07
N LYS A 94 6.11 1.97 2.19
CA LYS A 94 7.39 1.97 1.48
C LYS A 94 8.20 0.72 1.79
N ASP A 95 8.39 0.39 3.08
CA ASP A 95 9.17 -0.79 3.45
C ASP A 95 8.54 -2.10 2.94
N TRP A 96 7.21 -2.15 2.88
CA TRP A 96 6.50 -3.28 2.27
C TRP A 96 6.75 -3.35 0.76
N VAL A 97 6.63 -2.22 0.03
CA VAL A 97 6.95 -2.14 -1.40
C VAL A 97 8.41 -2.52 -1.66
N ASP A 98 9.36 -2.08 -0.83
CA ASP A 98 10.77 -2.48 -0.92
C ASP A 98 10.93 -3.99 -0.86
N ALA A 99 10.28 -4.64 0.10
CA ALA A 99 10.34 -6.09 0.24
C ALA A 99 9.73 -6.80 -0.99
N GLN A 100 8.63 -6.26 -1.53
CA GLN A 100 8.02 -6.78 -2.75
C GLN A 100 8.96 -6.66 -3.96
N VAL A 101 9.58 -5.50 -4.16
CA VAL A 101 10.54 -5.27 -5.25
C VAL A 101 11.73 -6.23 -5.13
N ALA A 102 12.28 -6.43 -3.93
CA ALA A 102 13.40 -7.35 -3.74
C ALA A 102 13.07 -8.79 -4.15
N ILE A 103 11.87 -9.29 -3.81
CA ILE A 103 11.43 -10.64 -4.21
C ILE A 103 11.19 -10.70 -5.73
N ILE A 104 10.67 -9.64 -6.35
CA ILE A 104 10.51 -9.52 -7.81
C ILE A 104 11.88 -9.55 -8.52
N GLU A 105 12.87 -8.81 -8.01
CA GLU A 105 14.24 -8.77 -8.56
C GLU A 105 14.90 -10.16 -8.58
N THR A 106 14.65 -10.97 -7.55
CA THR A 106 15.13 -12.35 -7.48
C THR A 106 14.37 -13.33 -8.38
N LYS A 107 13.36 -12.87 -9.14
CA LYS A 107 12.48 -13.67 -10.00
C LYS A 107 11.69 -14.76 -9.26
N MET A 108 11.58 -14.67 -7.94
CA MET A 108 10.75 -15.58 -7.15
C MET A 108 9.25 -15.35 -7.41
N VAL A 109 8.87 -14.12 -7.75
CA VAL A 109 7.50 -13.71 -8.07
C VAL A 109 7.50 -12.65 -9.16
N THR A 110 6.36 -12.48 -9.82
CA THR A 110 6.10 -11.39 -10.76
C THR A 110 5.43 -10.20 -10.06
N THR A 111 5.55 -8.99 -10.64
CA THR A 111 4.89 -7.79 -10.13
C THR A 111 3.38 -8.00 -9.98
N THR A 112 2.71 -8.58 -10.99
CA THR A 112 1.27 -8.83 -10.94
C THR A 112 0.89 -9.78 -9.80
N GLN A 113 1.64 -10.87 -9.58
CA GLN A 113 1.33 -11.83 -8.50
C GLN A 113 1.32 -11.17 -7.12
N VAL A 114 2.26 -10.26 -6.87
CA VAL A 114 2.38 -9.57 -5.59
C VAL A 114 1.26 -8.57 -5.35
N PHE A 115 0.92 -7.78 -6.38
CA PHE A 115 -0.04 -6.70 -6.25
C PHE A 115 -1.48 -7.13 -6.55
N LEU A 116 -1.72 -8.36 -7.02
CA LEU A 116 -3.03 -8.87 -7.42
C LEU A 116 -4.16 -8.59 -6.41
N PRO A 117 -3.99 -8.78 -5.09
CA PRO A 117 -5.05 -8.51 -4.10
C PRO A 117 -5.53 -7.06 -4.08
N TYR A 118 -4.67 -6.16 -4.55
CA TYR A 118 -4.86 -4.71 -4.57
C TYR A 118 -5.27 -4.18 -5.95
N THR A 119 -5.58 -5.07 -6.90
CA THR A 119 -6.16 -4.67 -8.19
C THR A 119 -7.50 -4.00 -7.96
N VAL A 120 -7.68 -2.82 -8.55
CA VAL A 120 -8.92 -2.06 -8.49
C VAL A 120 -9.81 -2.51 -9.64
N THR A 121 -11.00 -3.01 -9.30
CA THR A 121 -12.01 -3.39 -10.29
C THR A 121 -12.70 -2.15 -10.86
N SER A 122 -13.49 -2.30 -11.93
CA SER A 122 -14.32 -1.22 -12.48
C SER A 122 -15.28 -0.59 -11.45
N SER A 123 -15.56 -1.28 -10.35
CA SER A 123 -16.37 -0.79 -9.23
C SER A 123 -15.62 0.11 -8.24
N GLY A 124 -14.31 0.29 -8.39
CA GLY A 124 -13.45 1.02 -7.46
C GLY A 124 -13.03 0.21 -6.22
N LYS A 125 -13.56 -1.00 -6.00
CA LYS A 125 -13.14 -1.90 -4.93
C LYS A 125 -11.94 -2.74 -5.34
N SER A 126 -11.07 -3.05 -4.36
CA SER A 126 -9.96 -3.98 -4.59
C SER A 126 -10.46 -5.42 -4.75
N LEU A 127 -9.70 -6.26 -5.46
CA LEU A 127 -10.03 -7.69 -5.59
C LEU A 127 -10.16 -8.39 -4.24
N TYR A 128 -9.36 -8.01 -3.23
CA TYR A 128 -9.52 -8.52 -1.87
C TYR A 128 -10.91 -8.22 -1.28
N HIS A 129 -11.44 -7.00 -1.45
CA HIS A 129 -12.79 -6.69 -1.01
C HIS A 129 -13.84 -7.50 -1.77
N ARG A 130 -13.64 -7.70 -3.08
CA ARG A 130 -14.53 -8.53 -3.88
C ARG A 130 -14.49 -9.99 -3.44
N PHE A 131 -13.33 -10.51 -3.08
CA PHE A 131 -13.15 -11.86 -2.54
C PHE A 131 -13.91 -12.06 -1.22
N LEU A 132 -13.92 -11.07 -0.33
CA LEU A 132 -14.69 -11.13 0.91
C LEU A 132 -16.21 -11.05 0.69
N GLU A 133 -16.65 -10.35 -0.36
CA GLU A 133 -18.07 -10.17 -0.69
C GLU A 133 -18.65 -11.30 -1.55
N ASP A 134 -17.81 -12.11 -2.19
CA ASP A 134 -18.23 -13.16 -3.12
C ASP A 134 -17.81 -14.55 -2.61
N GLU A 135 -18.77 -15.29 -2.05
CA GLU A 135 -18.54 -16.65 -1.57
C GLU A 135 -18.05 -17.60 -2.68
N HIS A 136 -18.30 -17.29 -3.97
CA HIS A 136 -17.81 -18.10 -5.09
C HIS A 136 -16.32 -17.91 -5.39
N LEU A 137 -15.70 -16.84 -4.89
CA LEU A 137 -14.25 -16.61 -5.02
C LEU A 137 -13.47 -17.28 -3.89
N MET A 138 -14.12 -17.68 -2.79
CA MET A 138 -13.51 -18.40 -1.68
C MET A 138 -13.07 -19.80 -2.15
N ILE A 139 -11.77 -20.02 -2.27
CA ILE A 139 -11.21 -21.34 -2.61
C ILE A 139 -11.28 -22.21 -1.34
N GLY A 140 -11.82 -23.42 -1.46
CA GLY A 140 -12.23 -24.32 -0.36
C GLY A 140 -11.13 -24.78 0.61
N SER A 141 -11.41 -25.80 1.43
CA SER A 141 -10.53 -26.30 2.50
C SER A 141 -9.18 -26.78 1.94
N GLY A 142 -8.20 -25.88 1.90
CA GLY A 142 -6.85 -26.16 1.43
C GLY A 142 -6.19 -27.22 2.30
N ASN A 143 -6.09 -28.45 1.79
CA ASN A 143 -5.24 -29.48 2.38
C ASN A 143 -3.79 -29.15 2.02
N VAL A 144 -3.08 -28.53 2.96
CA VAL A 144 -1.62 -28.38 2.89
C VAL A 144 -1.04 -29.66 3.48
N ASN A 145 -0.44 -30.50 2.63
CA ASN A 145 0.35 -31.66 3.06
C ASN A 145 1.68 -31.23 3.67
#